data_AF-A0A821XA81-F1
#
_entry.id   AF-A0A821XA81-F1
#
_cell.length_a   1.000
_cell.length_b   1.000
_cell.length_c   1.000
_cell.angle_alpha   90.00
_cell.angle_beta   90.00
_cell.angle_gamma   90.00
#
_symmetry.space_group_name_H-M   'P 1'
#
loop_
_entity.id
_entity.type
_entity.pdbx_description
1 polymer ?
#
loop_
_entity_poly.entity_id
_entity_poly.type
_entity_poly.pdbx_seq_one_letter_code
_entity_poly.pdbx_strand_id
1 'polypeptide(L)'
;MNIGLQDVTSIVNYVCDSRAACSIFSLPFQFDYLKDLGNKFPNIVFNYVTYLHVKDNDPFRHEFFVRIVRSFPLLKYLRIYNVRSSLPVDLMTFSSDNCQLYSTIEYLHLTILDLSCAHREYIEQFLNETKTYMPCLTELFVMVRDLTVVTKNFTRNETRRNCAKVKTLFILPPLLHVEGLYDYFPSLYNSNCARPSAARINGTEY
;
A
#
# COMPACT_ATOMS: atom_id res chain seq x y z
N MET A 1 11.49 8.15 45.65
CA MET A 1 10.53 8.08 44.52
C MET A 1 11.37 7.96 43.26
N ASN A 2 11.46 6.74 42.70
CA ASN A 2 12.33 6.48 41.56
C ASN A 2 11.59 6.95 40.31
N ILE A 3 11.94 8.11 39.78
CA ILE A 3 11.43 8.59 38.50
C ILE A 3 12.14 7.74 37.45
N GLY A 4 11.56 6.59 37.10
CA GLY A 4 12.13 5.70 36.10
C GLY A 4 12.39 6.50 34.83
N LEU A 5 13.65 6.53 34.39
CA LEU A 5 14.05 7.16 33.13
C LEU A 5 13.18 6.57 32.02
N GLN A 6 12.29 7.40 31.45
CA GLN A 6 11.64 7.05 30.20
C GLN A 6 12.71 7.10 29.12
N ASP A 7 12.98 5.94 28.51
CA ASP A 7 13.87 5.90 27.35
C ASP A 7 13.22 6.68 26.20
N VAL A 8 14.00 7.54 25.57
CA VAL A 8 13.57 8.35 24.44
C VAL A 8 14.27 7.83 23.19
N THR A 9 13.51 7.64 22.11
CA THR A 9 14.06 7.32 20.80
C THR A 9 13.62 8.37 19.78
N SER A 10 14.35 8.47 18.68
CA SER A 10 14.05 9.42 17.62
C SER A 10 14.18 8.79 16.23
N ILE A 11 13.33 9.23 15.32
CA ILE A 11 13.42 8.93 13.89
C ILE A 11 13.63 10.27 13.18
N VAL A 12 14.68 10.37 12.38
CA VAL A 12 14.88 11.52 11.49
C VAL A 12 14.42 11.11 10.10
N ASN A 13 13.26 11.63 9.70
CA ASN A 13 12.73 11.49 8.35
C ASN A 13 13.23 12.64 7.49
N TYR A 14 13.71 12.35 6.29
CA TYR A 14 13.94 13.36 5.27
C TYR A 14 12.67 13.46 4.43
N VAL A 15 11.81 14.41 4.79
CA VAL A 15 10.54 14.65 4.10
C VAL A 15 10.82 15.43 2.81
N CYS A 16 9.97 15.24 1.80
CA CYS A 16 10.05 15.94 0.51
C CYS A 16 10.39 17.45 0.66
N ASP A 17 11.12 17.98 -0.32
CA ASP A 17 11.57 19.39 -0.41
C ASP A 17 12.67 19.78 0.60
N SER A 18 13.62 18.87 0.86
CA SER A 18 14.81 19.14 1.70
C SER A 18 14.51 19.48 3.16
N ARG A 19 13.33 19.09 3.67
CA ARG A 19 12.92 19.31 5.06
C ARG A 19 13.15 18.04 5.88
N ALA A 20 13.96 18.12 6.93
CA ALA A 20 14.08 17.04 7.89
C ALA A 20 12.98 17.17 8.96
N ALA A 21 12.27 16.08 9.23
CA ALA A 21 11.37 15.95 10.36
C ALA A 21 11.99 14.99 11.37
N CYS A 22 12.35 15.50 12.55
CA CYS A 22 12.74 14.66 13.68
C CYS A 22 11.49 14.33 14.50
N SER A 23 11.14 13.05 14.56
CA SER A 23 10.07 12.56 15.42
C SER A 23 10.71 11.95 16.65
N ILE A 24 10.37 12.47 17.84
CA ILE A 24 10.88 12.02 19.12
C ILE A 24 9.74 11.33 19.87
N PHE A 25 10.02 10.20 20.48
CA PHE A 25 9.03 9.38 21.14
C PHE A 25 9.56 8.83 22.47
N SER A 26 8.68 8.73 23.47
CA SER A 26 8.95 8.00 24.70
C SER A 26 8.67 6.51 24.52
N LEU A 27 9.46 5.68 25.19
CA LEU A 27 9.28 4.24 25.28
C LEU A 27 8.58 3.84 26.60
N PRO A 28 7.66 2.86 26.56
CA PRO A 28 7.09 2.25 25.36
C PRO A 28 6.18 3.24 24.62
N PHE A 29 6.14 3.12 23.29
CA PHE A 29 5.23 3.92 22.48
C PHE A 29 3.77 3.60 22.83
N GLN A 30 2.88 4.59 22.81
CA GLN A 30 1.44 4.41 23.06
C GLN A 30 0.55 4.86 21.90
N PHE A 31 1.15 5.30 20.78
CA PHE A 31 0.40 5.73 19.61
C PHE A 31 0.14 4.57 18.65
N ASP A 32 -0.98 4.67 17.93
CA ASP A 32 -1.43 3.67 16.96
C ASP A 32 -1.28 4.10 15.50
N TYR A 33 -0.84 5.35 15.24
CA TYR A 33 -0.58 5.87 13.91
C TYR A 33 0.82 6.46 13.77
N LEU A 34 1.46 6.22 12.63
CA LEU A 34 2.72 6.84 12.23
C LEU A 34 2.60 7.37 10.81
N LYS A 35 2.94 8.64 10.60
CA LYS A 35 2.81 9.31 9.31
C LYS A 35 4.14 9.84 8.80
N ASP A 36 4.25 9.91 7.48
CA ASP A 36 5.37 10.50 6.74
C ASP A 36 6.72 9.84 7.07
N LEU A 37 6.68 8.52 7.22
CA LEU A 37 7.89 7.69 7.40
C LEU A 37 8.62 7.56 6.05
N GLY A 38 9.91 7.90 6.03
CA GLY A 38 10.76 7.77 4.84
C GLY A 38 11.43 6.40 4.71
N ASN A 39 12.31 6.25 3.71
CA ASN A 39 13.09 5.03 3.43
C ASN A 39 14.06 4.62 4.55
N LYS A 40 14.41 5.56 5.43
CA LYS A 40 15.42 5.41 6.48
C LYS A 40 14.74 5.55 7.84
N PHE A 41 14.43 4.41 8.45
CA PHE A 41 13.98 4.35 9.84
C PHE A 41 14.74 3.25 10.59
N PRO A 42 14.95 3.42 11.91
CA PRO A 42 15.70 2.48 12.71
C PRO A 42 14.98 1.13 12.83
N ASN A 43 15.71 0.08 13.18
CA ASN A 43 15.15 -1.25 13.41
C ASN A 43 14.43 -1.30 14.77
N ILE A 44 13.26 -0.66 14.83
CA ILE A 44 12.40 -0.56 16.00
C ILE A 44 11.09 -1.30 15.70
N VAL A 45 10.60 -2.05 16.68
CA VAL A 45 9.27 -2.68 16.59
C VAL A 45 8.22 -1.78 17.23
N PHE A 46 7.30 -1.30 16.41
CA PHE A 46 6.15 -0.48 16.79
C PHE A 46 4.94 -1.37 17.07
N ASN A 47 4.93 -2.00 18.26
CA ASN A 47 3.91 -2.99 18.63
C ASN A 47 2.46 -2.48 18.64
N TYR A 48 2.24 -1.16 18.72
CA TYR A 48 0.89 -0.58 18.81
C TYR A 48 0.45 0.11 17.51
N VAL A 49 1.36 0.32 16.55
CA VAL A 49 1.05 1.05 15.32
C VAL A 49 0.26 0.15 14.38
N THR A 50 -0.96 0.58 14.07
CA THR A 50 -1.88 -0.07 13.14
C THR A 50 -2.10 0.73 11.86
N TYR A 51 -1.76 2.02 11.86
CA TYR A 51 -1.83 2.91 10.71
C TYR A 51 -0.43 3.42 10.34
N LEU A 52 -0.01 3.18 9.10
CA LEU A 52 1.27 3.66 8.56
C LEU A 52 1.05 4.43 7.25
N HIS A 53 1.60 5.65 7.19
CA HIS A 53 1.78 6.39 5.94
C HIS A 53 3.27 6.53 5.67
N VAL A 54 3.73 5.94 4.56
CA VAL A 54 5.12 6.06 4.09
C VAL A 54 5.17 7.01 2.91
N LYS A 55 6.16 7.89 2.93
CA LYS A 55 6.34 8.93 1.91
C LYS A 55 7.82 9.22 1.74
N ASP A 56 8.27 9.14 0.50
CA ASP A 56 9.64 9.50 0.14
C ASP A 56 9.69 10.00 -1.30
N ASN A 57 10.73 10.76 -1.64
CA ASN A 57 11.09 11.08 -3.01
C ASN A 57 11.84 9.92 -3.67
N ASP A 58 12.68 9.25 -2.88
CA ASP A 58 13.47 8.13 -3.36
C ASP A 58 12.59 6.89 -3.48
N PRO A 59 12.85 6.04 -4.49
CA PRO A 59 12.31 4.70 -4.56
C PRO A 59 12.36 3.85 -3.29
N PHE A 60 11.27 3.14 -2.99
CA PHE A 60 11.23 2.08 -2.00
C PHE A 60 11.71 0.76 -2.61
N ARG A 61 12.83 0.23 -2.11
CA ARG A 61 13.36 -1.09 -2.53
C ARG A 61 12.58 -2.24 -1.89
N HIS A 62 12.75 -3.47 -2.40
CA HIS A 62 12.11 -4.65 -1.82
C HIS A 62 12.38 -4.81 -0.31
N GLU A 63 13.61 -4.59 0.15
CA GLU A 63 13.97 -4.73 1.56
C GLU A 63 13.24 -3.71 2.47
N PHE A 64 12.74 -2.60 1.90
CA PHE A 64 11.90 -1.66 2.63
C PHE A 64 10.57 -2.30 3.04
N PHE A 65 9.90 -3.01 2.12
CA PHE A 65 8.64 -3.69 2.43
C PHE A 65 8.83 -4.82 3.44
N VAL A 66 9.98 -5.52 3.40
CA VAL A 66 10.33 -6.51 4.43
C VAL A 66 10.50 -5.86 5.80
N ARG A 67 11.15 -4.68 5.85
CA ARG A 67 11.32 -3.93 7.09
C ARG A 67 10.00 -3.43 7.66
N ILE A 68 9.03 -3.04 6.82
CA ILE A 68 7.70 -2.66 7.30
C ILE A 68 7.07 -3.81 8.09
N VAL A 69 6.98 -5.01 7.52
CA VAL A 69 6.32 -6.15 8.21
C VAL A 69 6.97 -6.46 9.56
N ARG A 70 8.31 -6.42 9.62
CA ARG A 70 9.05 -6.68 10.87
C ARG A 70 8.84 -5.60 11.93
N SER A 71 8.68 -4.36 11.50
CA SER A 71 8.60 -3.20 12.39
C SER A 71 7.18 -2.88 12.82
N PHE A 72 6.17 -3.31 12.04
CA PHE A 72 4.76 -3.00 12.26
C PHE A 72 3.92 -4.30 12.25
N PRO A 73 4.07 -5.16 13.26
CA PRO A 73 3.46 -6.49 13.25
C PRO A 73 1.92 -6.45 13.27
N LEU A 74 1.29 -5.37 13.77
CA LEU A 74 -0.16 -5.21 13.84
C LEU A 74 -0.73 -4.25 12.76
N LEU A 75 0.01 -4.03 11.68
CA LEU A 75 -0.36 -3.06 10.65
C LEU A 75 -1.69 -3.43 9.96
N LYS A 76 -2.67 -2.52 10.03
CA LYS A 76 -4.00 -2.66 9.41
C LYS A 76 -4.20 -1.75 8.21
N TYR A 77 -3.61 -0.56 8.25
CA TYR A 77 -3.70 0.43 7.19
C TYR A 77 -2.30 0.82 6.72
N LEU A 78 -2.04 0.66 5.43
CA LEU A 78 -0.79 1.11 4.80
C LEU A 78 -1.11 2.04 3.63
N ARG A 79 -0.55 3.25 3.66
CA ARG A 79 -0.54 4.17 2.53
C ARG A 79 0.87 4.42 2.05
N ILE A 80 1.08 4.30 0.75
CA ILE A 80 2.37 4.53 0.10
C ILE A 80 2.25 5.72 -0.84
N TYR A 81 3.09 6.72 -0.62
CA TYR A 81 3.17 7.91 -1.46
C TYR A 81 4.58 8.07 -2.05
N ASN A 82 4.69 8.00 -3.37
CA ASN A 82 5.97 8.10 -4.09
C ASN A 82 5.76 8.53 -5.54
N VAL A 83 5.04 9.63 -5.77
CA VAL A 83 4.66 10.08 -7.13
C VAL A 83 5.86 10.64 -7.91
N ARG A 84 6.96 11.00 -7.25
CA ARG A 84 8.07 11.80 -7.81
C ARG A 84 9.37 11.03 -8.10
N SER A 85 9.37 9.70 -8.19
CA SER A 85 10.57 8.99 -8.66
C SER A 85 10.86 9.36 -10.12
N SER A 86 11.66 10.41 -10.35
CA SER A 86 12.20 10.81 -11.65
C SER A 86 13.34 9.91 -12.12
N LEU A 87 13.68 8.88 -11.34
CA LEU A 87 14.70 7.90 -11.67
C LEU A 87 14.19 6.96 -12.78
N PRO A 88 15.02 6.68 -13.80
CA PRO A 88 14.70 5.69 -14.83
C PRO A 88 14.33 4.34 -14.19
N VAL A 89 13.29 3.71 -14.73
CA VAL A 89 12.80 2.37 -14.35
C VAL A 89 13.94 1.33 -14.32
N ASP A 90 14.99 1.52 -15.10
CA ASP A 90 16.12 0.61 -15.19
C ASP A 90 16.97 0.56 -13.89
N LEU A 91 16.95 1.62 -13.07
CA LEU A 91 17.60 1.64 -11.74
C LEU A 91 16.70 1.12 -10.61
N MET A 92 15.40 1.00 -10.90
CA MET A 92 14.38 0.39 -10.05
C MET A 92 14.30 -1.12 -10.23
N THR A 93 15.25 -1.72 -10.95
CA THR A 93 15.32 -3.16 -11.19
C THR A 93 15.24 -3.92 -9.85
N PHE A 94 14.02 -4.31 -9.50
CA PHE A 94 13.71 -5.56 -8.82
C PHE A 94 14.26 -6.62 -9.76
N SER A 95 15.58 -6.85 -9.70
CA SER A 95 16.28 -7.76 -10.58
C SER A 95 15.52 -9.09 -10.55
N SER A 96 14.79 -9.35 -11.65
CA SER A 96 14.02 -10.56 -11.87
C SER A 96 14.88 -11.80 -11.61
N ASP A 97 16.19 -11.67 -11.84
CA ASP A 97 17.16 -12.75 -11.70
C ASP A 97 17.61 -13.01 -10.25
N ASN A 98 17.34 -12.10 -9.30
CA ASN A 98 17.63 -12.28 -7.86
C ASN A 98 16.36 -12.33 -6.98
N CYS A 99 15.18 -12.06 -7.53
CA CYS A 99 13.91 -12.16 -6.80
C CYS A 99 13.55 -13.60 -6.38
N GLN A 100 14.24 -14.62 -6.87
CA GLN A 100 14.03 -16.01 -6.43
C GLN A 100 14.48 -16.30 -4.98
N LEU A 101 15.23 -15.39 -4.34
CA LEU A 101 15.78 -15.63 -2.99
C LEU A 101 14.95 -15.04 -1.84
N TYR A 102 13.94 -14.20 -2.12
CA TYR A 102 13.14 -13.60 -1.06
C TYR A 102 11.82 -14.36 -0.89
N SER A 103 11.60 -14.89 0.31
CA SER A 103 10.30 -15.43 0.73
C SER A 103 9.20 -14.37 0.54
N THR A 104 8.02 -14.81 0.17
CA THR A 104 6.82 -13.97 0.08
C THR A 104 6.65 -13.12 1.35
N ILE A 105 6.43 -11.82 1.18
CA ILE A 105 6.23 -10.90 2.31
C ILE A 105 4.79 -11.06 2.82
N GLU A 106 4.61 -11.30 4.12
CA GLU A 106 3.30 -11.54 4.71
C GLU A 106 2.81 -10.33 5.53
N TYR A 107 1.70 -9.74 5.08
CA TYR A 107 1.00 -8.69 5.82
C TYR A 107 -0.29 -9.27 6.41
N LEU A 108 -0.14 -10.03 7.50
CA LEU A 108 -1.22 -10.85 8.06
C LEU A 108 -2.42 -10.05 8.59
N HIS A 109 -2.23 -8.78 8.96
CA HIS A 109 -3.25 -7.93 9.54
C HIS A 109 -3.71 -6.79 8.64
N LEU A 110 -3.12 -6.64 7.45
CA LEU A 110 -3.39 -5.51 6.57
C LEU A 110 -4.77 -5.64 5.94
N THR A 111 -5.66 -4.71 6.27
CA THR A 111 -7.04 -4.65 5.78
C THR A 111 -7.24 -3.59 4.70
N ILE A 112 -6.48 -2.49 4.79
CA ILE A 112 -6.61 -1.35 3.88
C ILE A 112 -5.23 -1.02 3.29
N LEU A 113 -5.18 -0.96 1.96
CA LEU A 113 -3.98 -0.62 1.20
C LEU A 113 -4.28 0.56 0.27
N ASP A 114 -3.58 1.67 0.47
CA ASP A 114 -3.68 2.86 -0.36
C ASP A 114 -2.42 3.07 -1.20
N LEU A 115 -2.59 2.85 -2.50
CA LEU A 115 -1.60 2.98 -3.57
C LEU A 115 -2.01 4.03 -4.60
N SER A 116 -2.97 4.92 -4.29
CA SER A 116 -3.47 5.91 -5.26
C SER A 116 -2.39 6.89 -5.73
N CYS A 117 -1.30 7.01 -4.97
CA CYS A 117 -0.16 7.88 -5.23
C CYS A 117 1.17 7.11 -5.21
N ALA A 118 1.12 5.79 -5.42
CA ALA A 118 2.28 4.91 -5.42
C ALA A 118 2.83 4.70 -6.84
N HIS A 119 4.11 4.35 -6.94
CA HIS A 119 4.69 3.88 -8.19
C HIS A 119 4.08 2.54 -8.62
N ARG A 120 3.98 2.30 -9.93
CA ARG A 120 3.35 1.08 -10.48
C ARG A 120 3.98 -0.21 -9.98
N GLU A 121 5.29 -0.22 -9.79
CA GLU A 121 6.01 -1.42 -9.32
C GLU A 121 5.61 -1.81 -7.90
N TYR A 122 5.20 -0.85 -7.06
CA TYR A 122 4.69 -1.16 -5.73
C TYR A 122 3.31 -1.81 -5.83
N ILE A 123 2.48 -1.34 -6.77
CA ILE A 123 1.21 -2.00 -7.10
C ILE A 123 1.47 -3.45 -7.53
N GLU A 124 2.46 -3.70 -8.38
CA GLU A 124 2.86 -5.06 -8.73
C GLU A 124 3.40 -5.86 -7.54
N GLN A 125 4.26 -5.27 -6.71
CA GLN A 125 4.81 -5.91 -5.51
C GLN A 125 3.69 -6.39 -4.56
N PHE A 126 2.68 -5.55 -4.30
CA PHE A 126 1.59 -5.89 -3.39
C PHE A 126 0.55 -6.81 -4.03
N LEU A 127 0.11 -6.53 -5.26
CA LEU A 127 -0.96 -7.32 -5.86
C LEU A 127 -0.49 -8.72 -6.26
N ASN A 128 0.79 -8.91 -6.58
CA ASN A 128 1.32 -10.22 -6.98
C ASN A 128 1.45 -11.15 -5.76
N GLU A 129 0.69 -12.25 -5.78
CA GLU A 129 0.61 -13.22 -4.69
C GLU A 129 1.93 -13.96 -4.41
N THR A 130 2.84 -14.05 -5.39
CA THR A 130 4.15 -14.68 -5.18
C THR A 130 5.10 -13.76 -4.43
N LYS A 131 4.87 -12.44 -4.52
CA LYS A 131 5.68 -11.40 -3.89
C LYS A 131 5.16 -11.01 -2.51
N THR A 132 3.83 -10.87 -2.38
CA THR A 132 3.19 -10.42 -1.15
C THR A 132 1.89 -11.19 -0.88
N TYR A 133 1.74 -11.68 0.34
CA TYR A 133 0.52 -12.32 0.83
C TYR A 133 -0.22 -11.40 1.80
N MET A 134 -1.47 -11.08 1.46
CA MET A 134 -2.36 -10.23 2.27
C MET A 134 -3.68 -10.99 2.49
N PRO A 135 -3.82 -11.82 3.54
CA PRO A 135 -5.02 -12.60 3.78
C PRO A 135 -6.23 -11.75 4.14
N CYS A 136 -6.03 -10.61 4.81
CA CYS A 136 -7.09 -9.78 5.35
C CYS A 136 -7.45 -8.54 4.50
N LEU A 137 -6.86 -8.39 3.31
CA LEU A 137 -7.09 -7.21 2.48
C LEU A 137 -8.55 -7.14 2.04
N THR A 138 -9.23 -6.06 2.43
CA THR A 138 -10.63 -5.79 2.07
C THR A 138 -10.81 -4.50 1.29
N GLU A 139 -9.91 -3.54 1.44
CA GLU A 139 -10.01 -2.24 0.76
C GLU A 139 -8.72 -1.90 0.02
N LEU A 140 -8.87 -1.50 -1.25
CA LEU A 140 -7.76 -1.11 -2.12
C LEU A 140 -8.04 0.26 -2.74
N PHE A 141 -7.11 1.20 -2.60
CA PHE A 141 -7.12 2.47 -3.31
C PHE A 141 -6.01 2.44 -4.36
N VAL A 142 -6.35 2.69 -5.63
CA VAL A 142 -5.38 2.57 -6.73
C VAL A 142 -5.82 3.39 -7.94
N MET A 143 -4.85 3.83 -8.75
CA MET A 143 -5.14 4.46 -10.04
C MET A 143 -5.58 3.41 -11.06
N VAL A 144 -6.68 3.66 -11.80
CA VAL A 144 -7.21 2.71 -12.80
C VAL A 144 -6.11 2.30 -13.79
N ARG A 145 -5.39 3.29 -14.31
CA ARG A 145 -4.41 3.10 -15.37
C ARG A 145 -3.35 2.10 -14.94
N ASP A 146 -2.84 2.24 -13.73
CA ASP A 146 -1.78 1.36 -13.23
C ASP A 146 -2.31 0.00 -12.83
N LEU A 147 -3.53 -0.07 -12.26
CA LEU A 147 -4.20 -1.33 -11.98
C LEU A 147 -4.39 -2.16 -13.27
N THR A 148 -4.88 -1.53 -14.33
CA THR A 148 -5.08 -2.16 -15.64
C THR A 148 -3.76 -2.68 -16.22
N VAL A 149 -2.67 -1.92 -16.11
CA VAL A 149 -1.35 -2.40 -16.57
C VAL A 149 -0.85 -3.59 -15.74
N VAL A 150 -0.87 -3.49 -14.41
CA VAL A 150 -0.33 -4.53 -13.51
C VAL A 150 -1.10 -5.84 -13.64
N THR A 151 -2.42 -5.76 -13.81
CA THR A 151 -3.30 -6.92 -14.00
C THR A 151 -3.38 -7.41 -15.44
N LYS A 152 -2.67 -6.78 -16.38
CA LYS A 152 -2.76 -7.04 -17.83
C LYS A 152 -4.21 -7.04 -18.31
N ASN A 153 -4.91 -5.92 -18.14
CA ASN A 153 -6.35 -5.82 -18.41
C ASN A 153 -7.16 -6.91 -17.69
N PHE A 154 -6.89 -7.14 -16.39
CA PHE A 154 -7.62 -8.11 -15.57
C PHE A 154 -7.52 -9.57 -16.05
N THR A 155 -6.43 -9.95 -16.72
CA THR A 155 -6.19 -11.33 -17.19
C THR A 155 -5.04 -12.05 -16.47
N ARG A 156 -4.20 -11.31 -15.71
CA ARG A 156 -3.02 -11.86 -15.03
C ARG A 156 -3.43 -12.70 -13.81
N ASN A 157 -3.05 -13.97 -13.75
CA ASN A 157 -3.47 -14.85 -12.65
C ASN A 157 -2.76 -14.57 -11.32
N GLU A 158 -1.48 -14.19 -11.36
CA GLU A 158 -0.67 -14.01 -10.14
C GLU A 158 -1.16 -12.85 -9.27
N THR A 159 -1.87 -11.88 -9.85
CA THR A 159 -2.43 -10.76 -9.11
C THR A 159 -3.88 -11.02 -8.66
N ARG A 160 -4.50 -12.11 -9.13
CA ARG A 160 -5.95 -12.35 -8.98
C ARG A 160 -6.33 -12.73 -7.55
N ARG A 161 -5.54 -13.56 -6.86
CA ARG A 161 -5.91 -14.02 -5.49
C ARG A 161 -5.96 -12.90 -4.47
N ASN A 162 -5.03 -11.95 -4.54
CA ASN A 162 -5.06 -10.79 -3.65
C ASN A 162 -6.22 -9.86 -4.01
N CYS A 163 -6.48 -9.63 -5.29
CA CYS A 163 -7.62 -8.83 -5.74
C CYS A 163 -8.98 -9.45 -5.39
N ALA A 164 -9.12 -10.79 -5.44
CA ALA A 164 -10.39 -11.46 -5.21
C ALA A 164 -10.97 -11.27 -3.80
N LYS A 165 -10.14 -10.91 -2.82
CA LYS A 165 -10.53 -10.65 -1.42
C LYS A 165 -11.05 -9.23 -1.20
N VAL A 166 -10.73 -8.31 -2.11
CA VAL A 166 -11.09 -6.89 -1.99
C VAL A 166 -12.60 -6.72 -2.13
N LYS A 167 -13.20 -6.16 -1.07
CA LYS A 167 -14.64 -5.87 -0.95
C LYS A 167 -14.97 -4.44 -1.34
N THR A 168 -13.99 -3.55 -1.24
CA THR A 168 -14.13 -2.14 -1.63
C THR A 168 -12.92 -1.72 -2.46
N LEU A 169 -13.18 -1.28 -3.68
CA LEU A 169 -12.15 -0.84 -4.61
C LEU A 169 -12.37 0.64 -4.94
N PHE A 170 -11.46 1.48 -4.48
CA PHE A 170 -11.46 2.92 -4.74
C PHE A 170 -10.53 3.22 -5.90
N ILE A 171 -11.10 3.62 -7.03
CA ILE A 171 -10.37 3.82 -8.28
C ILE A 171 -10.38 5.30 -8.64
N LEU A 172 -9.21 5.82 -9.03
CA LEU A 172 -9.05 7.17 -9.53
C LEU A 172 -8.49 7.18 -10.97
N PRO A 173 -9.08 7.97 -11.89
CA PRO A 173 -10.46 8.49 -11.83
C PRO A 173 -11.51 7.35 -11.77
N PRO A 174 -12.76 7.63 -11.33
CA PRO A 174 -13.85 6.65 -11.35
C PRO A 174 -14.11 6.10 -12.75
N LEU A 175 -14.44 4.82 -12.85
CA LEU A 175 -14.64 4.13 -14.11
C LEU A 175 -16.06 4.25 -14.68
N LEU A 176 -16.15 4.42 -15.99
CA LEU A 176 -17.30 4.00 -16.80
C LEU A 176 -16.92 2.67 -17.47
N HIS A 177 -17.36 1.57 -16.87
CA HIS A 177 -17.31 0.19 -17.39
C HIS A 177 -15.94 -0.34 -17.86
N VAL A 178 -15.33 -1.24 -17.08
CA VAL A 178 -14.13 -1.97 -17.46
C VAL A 178 -14.43 -3.46 -17.53
N GLU A 179 -14.20 -4.03 -18.70
CA GLU A 179 -14.40 -5.45 -18.96
C GLU A 179 -13.48 -6.30 -18.07
N GLY A 180 -14.00 -7.41 -17.56
CA GLY A 180 -13.27 -8.34 -16.69
C GLY A 180 -13.02 -7.86 -15.25
N LEU A 181 -13.30 -6.59 -14.91
CA LEU A 181 -13.07 -6.06 -13.56
C LEU A 181 -13.76 -6.90 -12.49
N TYR A 182 -15.02 -7.24 -12.70
CA TYR A 182 -15.84 -7.95 -11.73
C TYR A 182 -15.46 -9.43 -11.58
N ASP A 183 -14.99 -10.08 -12.64
CA ASP A 183 -14.43 -11.44 -12.57
C ASP A 183 -13.09 -11.49 -11.82
N TYR A 184 -12.41 -10.34 -11.80
CA TYR A 184 -11.14 -10.13 -11.13
C TYR A 184 -11.31 -9.73 -9.65
N PHE A 185 -12.41 -9.04 -9.34
CA PHE A 185 -12.80 -8.59 -8.02
C PHE A 185 -14.19 -9.10 -7.62
N PRO A 186 -14.40 -10.43 -7.54
CA PRO A 186 -15.71 -11.03 -7.29
C PRO A 186 -16.36 -10.59 -5.96
N SER A 187 -15.56 -10.21 -4.96
CA SER A 187 -16.06 -9.77 -3.66
C SER A 187 -16.71 -8.38 -3.67
N LEU A 188 -16.59 -7.60 -4.76
CA LEU A 188 -17.26 -6.29 -4.89
C LEU A 188 -18.78 -6.40 -4.97
N TYR A 189 -19.33 -7.51 -5.46
CA TYR A 189 -20.78 -7.71 -5.53
C TYR A 189 -21.42 -7.97 -4.16
N ASN A 190 -20.65 -8.52 -3.23
CA ASN A 190 -21.16 -8.93 -1.91
C ASN A 190 -21.07 -7.80 -0.87
N SER A 191 -20.48 -6.66 -1.22
CA SER A 191 -20.50 -5.45 -0.41
C SER A 191 -21.63 -4.53 -0.88
N ASN A 192 -22.44 -4.03 0.04
CA ASN A 192 -23.55 -3.08 -0.24
C ASN A 192 -23.11 -1.73 -0.87
N CYS A 193 -21.86 -1.61 -1.33
CA CYS A 193 -21.28 -0.40 -1.92
C CYS A 193 -21.23 -0.41 -3.45
N ALA A 194 -21.52 -1.54 -4.12
CA ALA A 194 -21.59 -1.59 -5.58
C ALA A 194 -23.02 -1.29 -6.10
N ARG A 195 -23.60 -0.15 -5.71
CA ARG A 195 -24.55 0.51 -6.62
C ARG A 195 -23.76 1.57 -7.37
N PRO A 196 -23.58 1.45 -8.70
CA PRO A 196 -23.31 2.64 -9.50
C PRO A 196 -24.44 3.60 -9.18
N SER A 197 -24.12 4.83 -8.76
CA SER A 197 -25.06 5.93 -8.85
C SER A 197 -25.52 5.99 -10.30
N ALA A 198 -26.69 5.41 -10.57
CA ALA A 198 -27.33 5.45 -11.86
C ALA A 198 -27.45 6.93 -12.22
N ALA A 199 -26.66 7.37 -13.19
CA ALA A 199 -27.00 8.56 -13.94
C ALA A 199 -28.41 8.31 -14.46
N ARG A 200 -29.37 9.08 -13.94
CA ARG A 200 -30.74 9.11 -14.45
C ARG A 200 -30.65 9.37 -15.95
N ILE A 201 -30.99 8.36 -16.74
CA ILE A 201 -31.35 8.52 -18.13
C ILE A 201 -32.69 9.24 -18.11
N ASN A 202 -32.67 10.57 -18.19
CA ASN A 202 -33.82 11.27 -18.72
C ASN A 202 -33.71 11.20 -20.23
N GLY A 203 -34.38 10.18 -20.77
CA GLY A 203 -34.81 10.21 -22.15
C GLY A 203 -35.79 11.36 -22.31
N THR A 204 -35.48 12.24 -23.24
CA THR A 204 -36.50 12.99 -23.97
C THR A 204 -36.04 12.95 -25.43
N GLU A 205 -36.71 12.07 -26.17
CA GLU A 205 -36.95 12.26 -27.60
C GLU A 205 -37.54 13.66 -27.82
N TYR A 206 -36.94 14.43 -28.72
CA TYR A 206 -37.57 15.12 -29.86
C TYR A 206 -36.47 15.51 -30.84
#